data_AF-A0A660VCP4-F1
#
_entry.id   AF-A0A660VCP4-F1
#
_cell.length_a   1.000
_cell.length_b   1.000
_cell.length_c   1.000
_cell.angle_alpha   90.00
_cell.angle_beta   90.00
_cell.angle_gamma   90.00
#
_symmetry.space_group_name_H-M   'P 1'
#
loop_
_entity.id
_entity.type
_entity.pdbx_description
1 polymer ?
#
loop_
_entity_poly.entity_id
_entity_poly.type
_entity_poly.pdbx_seq_one_letter_code
_entity_poly.pdbx_strand_id
1 'polypeptide(L)'
;MRKVVLLVVVVAFKAFAAPVTKETVEEWLTELASARMEGRGTASDGGARAANYIVARFKEAGLKPAFGDSFRQRVPVVRLELAGRPSLLVNGTPCRKGWGVTVLGSGGEVEAEVAFCGYGISAPELGYDDYAGVNVKGKVVMFLRGAPRWGSKKTPFQGRSVKHLSLSEKVSVAGKHGACAVLIVSGLKRDDKVASVHLAPPAVRRSHSSKLPPVLLVSPKLARRILGKAPADLARKIDATLKPCSFRTATRIKLSVPLVEKTAYADNIAGILEGTDNDLKGRYIVVGAHYDHLGRRGGKIFYGADDNASGTVCVMALAHLLHSD
;
A
#
# COMPACT_ATOMS: atom_id res chain seq x y z
N MET A 1 -58.07 -16.83 55.30
CA MET A 1 -57.20 -15.91 54.53
C MET A 1 -56.44 -16.74 53.49
N ARG A 2 -56.78 -16.64 52.20
CA ARG A 2 -56.04 -17.34 51.13
C ARG A 2 -54.82 -16.50 50.75
N LYS A 3 -53.62 -17.06 50.90
CA LYS A 3 -52.37 -16.43 50.43
C LYS A 3 -52.31 -16.56 48.92
N VAL A 4 -52.30 -15.42 48.22
CA VAL A 4 -52.01 -15.34 46.78
C VAL A 4 -50.49 -15.27 46.64
N VAL A 5 -49.90 -16.23 45.93
CA VAL A 5 -48.48 -16.21 45.56
C VAL A 5 -48.40 -15.59 44.16
N LEU A 6 -47.76 -14.42 44.05
CA LEU A 6 -47.45 -13.78 42.78
C LEU A 6 -46.16 -14.38 42.23
N LEU A 7 -46.26 -15.19 41.18
CA LEU A 7 -45.11 -15.68 40.43
C LEU A 7 -44.77 -14.66 39.34
N VAL A 8 -43.71 -13.89 39.53
CA VAL A 8 -43.15 -13.02 38.48
C VAL A 8 -42.11 -13.82 37.71
N VAL A 9 -42.46 -14.25 36.50
CA VAL A 9 -41.52 -14.88 35.56
C VAL A 9 -40.93 -13.77 34.69
N VAL A 10 -39.65 -13.46 34.89
CA VAL A 10 -38.89 -12.62 33.96
C VAL A 10 -38.37 -13.52 32.85
N VAL A 11 -39.06 -13.53 31.71
CA VAL A 11 -38.55 -14.18 30.49
C VAL A 11 -37.57 -13.24 29.82
N ALA A 12 -36.27 -13.50 29.97
CA ALA A 12 -35.26 -12.87 29.14
C ALA A 12 -35.36 -13.49 27.73
N PHE A 13 -36.07 -12.83 26.81
CA PHE A 13 -35.87 -13.12 25.40
C PHE A 13 -34.42 -12.77 25.08
N LYS A 14 -33.63 -13.75 24.62
CA LYS A 14 -32.39 -13.44 23.89
C LYS A 14 -32.84 -12.47 22.80
N ALA A 15 -32.37 -11.22 22.85
CA ALA A 15 -32.58 -10.28 21.79
C ALA A 15 -32.07 -10.96 20.51
N PHE A 16 -32.98 -11.33 19.61
CA PHE A 16 -32.59 -11.71 18.27
C PHE A 16 -31.74 -10.55 17.75
N ALA A 17 -30.50 -10.84 17.33
CA ALA A 17 -29.69 -9.85 16.65
C ALA A 17 -30.55 -9.24 15.55
N ALA A 18 -30.65 -7.91 15.51
CA ALA A 18 -31.47 -7.23 14.51
C ALA A 18 -31.12 -7.79 13.12
N PRO A 19 -32.11 -8.09 12.25
CA PRO A 19 -31.83 -8.67 10.95
C PRO A 19 -30.86 -7.77 10.21
N VAL A 20 -29.85 -8.35 9.57
CA VAL A 20 -28.90 -7.58 8.77
C VAL A 20 -29.66 -7.04 7.55
N THR A 21 -29.99 -5.74 7.57
CA THR A 21 -30.63 -5.07 6.45
C THR A 21 -29.64 -4.26 5.63
N LYS A 22 -30.10 -3.75 4.47
CA LYS A 22 -29.35 -2.81 3.67
C LYS A 22 -28.92 -1.59 4.50
N GLU A 23 -29.83 -1.06 5.31
CA GLU A 23 -29.61 0.13 6.14
C GLU A 23 -28.52 -0.14 7.19
N THR A 24 -28.52 -1.32 7.81
CA THR A 24 -27.47 -1.74 8.75
C THR A 24 -26.10 -1.80 8.07
N VAL A 25 -26.02 -2.40 6.87
CA VAL A 25 -24.80 -2.49 6.08
C VAL A 25 -24.30 -1.09 5.67
N GLU A 26 -25.20 -0.21 5.24
CA GLU A 26 -24.88 1.18 4.89
C GLU A 26 -24.38 1.98 6.10
N GLU A 27 -24.96 1.79 7.28
CA GLU A 27 -24.50 2.41 8.52
C GLU A 27 -23.07 1.98 8.86
N TRP A 28 -22.79 0.68 8.82
CA TRP A 28 -21.45 0.15 9.11
C TRP A 28 -20.40 0.61 8.11
N LEU A 29 -20.75 0.66 6.82
CA LEU A 29 -19.88 1.17 5.78
C LEU A 29 -19.60 2.66 5.99
N THR A 30 -20.65 3.43 6.26
CA THR A 30 -20.56 4.88 6.55
C THR A 30 -19.67 5.12 7.76
N GLU A 31 -19.78 4.31 8.80
CA GLU A 31 -18.89 4.39 9.95
C GLU A 31 -17.45 4.12 9.60
N LEU A 32 -17.17 2.95 9.02
CA LEU A 32 -15.78 2.58 8.73
C LEU A 32 -15.15 3.61 7.79
N ALA A 33 -15.89 4.12 6.80
CA ALA A 33 -15.45 5.13 5.84
C ALA A 33 -15.60 6.59 6.30
N SER A 34 -15.87 6.86 7.58
CA SER A 34 -16.07 8.22 8.08
C SER A 34 -14.76 8.96 8.38
N ALA A 35 -14.85 10.29 8.52
CA ALA A 35 -13.71 11.14 8.89
C ALA A 35 -13.11 10.82 10.26
N ARG A 36 -13.92 10.35 11.24
CA ARG A 36 -13.43 9.89 12.55
C ARG A 36 -12.51 8.68 12.43
N MET A 37 -12.63 7.86 11.39
CA MET A 37 -11.73 6.72 11.18
C MET A 37 -10.43 7.11 10.49
N GLU A 38 -10.30 8.37 10.04
CA GLU A 38 -9.08 8.96 9.49
C GLU A 38 -8.42 8.14 8.37
N GLY A 39 -9.25 7.38 7.64
CA GLY A 39 -8.81 6.51 6.56
C GLY A 39 -8.09 5.24 7.02
N ARG A 40 -8.18 4.88 8.30
CA ARG A 40 -7.79 3.56 8.87
C ARG A 40 -6.36 3.15 8.48
N GLY A 41 -5.42 4.08 8.54
CA GLY A 41 -4.02 3.78 8.20
C GLY A 41 -3.47 2.64 9.05
N THR A 42 -2.63 1.77 8.47
CA THR A 42 -1.98 0.68 9.21
C THR A 42 -1.23 1.23 10.44
N ALA A 43 -1.48 0.64 11.61
CA ALA A 43 -0.93 1.09 12.90
C ALA A 43 -1.23 2.55 13.28
N SER A 44 -2.34 3.13 12.79
CA SER A 44 -2.79 4.49 13.14
C SER A 44 -3.91 4.48 14.17
N ASP A 45 -4.16 5.64 14.79
CA ASP A 45 -5.28 5.81 15.73
C ASP A 45 -6.63 5.56 15.06
N GLY A 46 -6.79 5.96 13.79
CA GLY A 46 -7.95 5.65 12.98
C GLY A 46 -8.14 4.14 12.75
N GLY A 47 -7.04 3.42 12.53
CA GLY A 47 -7.03 1.96 12.46
C GLY A 47 -7.46 1.33 13.79
N ALA A 48 -6.97 1.84 14.92
CA ALA A 48 -7.36 1.36 16.25
C ALA A 48 -8.85 1.58 16.56
N ARG A 49 -9.41 2.73 16.13
CA ARG A 49 -10.86 3.00 16.24
C ARG A 49 -11.70 2.07 15.37
N ALA A 50 -11.28 1.84 14.13
CA ALA A 50 -11.94 0.86 13.27
C ALA A 50 -11.87 -0.55 13.86
N ALA A 51 -10.74 -0.93 14.47
CA ALA A 51 -10.62 -2.19 15.16
C ALA A 51 -11.56 -2.30 16.36
N ASN A 52 -11.78 -1.21 17.12
CA ASN A 52 -12.74 -1.19 18.22
C ASN A 52 -14.16 -1.44 17.69
N TYR A 53 -14.49 -0.78 16.59
CA TYR A 53 -15.79 -0.89 15.95
C TYR A 53 -16.07 -2.32 15.46
N ILE A 54 -15.14 -2.93 14.73
CA ILE A 54 -15.30 -4.30 14.22
C ILE A 54 -15.44 -5.31 15.37
N VAL A 55 -14.64 -5.17 16.43
CA VAL A 55 -14.76 -6.03 17.62
C VAL A 55 -16.13 -5.90 18.28
N ALA A 56 -16.70 -4.69 18.35
CA ALA A 56 -18.04 -4.49 18.90
C ALA A 56 -19.09 -5.25 18.07
N ARG A 57 -19.01 -5.17 16.74
CA ARG A 57 -19.91 -5.90 15.83
C ARG A 57 -19.76 -7.41 15.95
N PHE A 58 -18.53 -7.92 16.05
CA PHE A 58 -18.30 -9.36 16.29
C PHE A 58 -18.87 -9.85 17.62
N LYS A 59 -18.79 -9.03 18.68
CA LYS A 59 -19.41 -9.35 19.98
C LYS A 59 -20.93 -9.33 19.91
N GLU A 60 -21.52 -8.37 19.21
CA GLU A 60 -22.97 -8.30 18.97
C GLU A 60 -23.48 -9.49 18.15
N ALA A 61 -22.66 -9.98 17.21
CA ALA A 61 -22.90 -11.21 16.48
C ALA A 61 -22.68 -12.49 17.30
N GLY A 62 -22.35 -12.40 18.59
CA GLY A 62 -22.19 -13.57 19.47
C GLY A 62 -20.93 -14.40 19.19
N LEU A 63 -19.97 -13.89 18.41
CA LEU A 63 -18.71 -14.61 18.16
C LEU A 63 -17.89 -14.73 19.45
N LYS A 64 -17.08 -15.79 19.53
CA LYS A 64 -16.04 -15.95 20.56
C LYS A 64 -14.71 -15.35 20.08
N PRO A 65 -13.84 -14.86 20.99
CA PRO A 65 -12.50 -14.42 20.61
C PRO A 65 -11.67 -15.55 19.98
N ALA A 66 -10.86 -15.23 18.96
CA ALA A 66 -10.04 -16.22 18.24
C ALA A 66 -8.60 -16.32 18.74
N PHE A 67 -8.14 -15.41 19.61
CA PHE A 67 -6.76 -15.33 20.09
C PHE A 67 -6.73 -15.45 21.62
N GLY A 68 -7.13 -16.61 22.14
CA GLY A 68 -7.41 -16.79 23.57
C GLY A 68 -8.62 -15.94 23.96
N ASP A 69 -8.49 -15.10 24.98
CA ASP A 69 -9.56 -14.23 25.45
C ASP A 69 -9.70 -12.92 24.64
N SER A 70 -8.97 -12.80 23.53
CA SER A 70 -8.92 -11.58 22.71
C SER A 70 -9.42 -11.82 21.29
N PHE A 71 -10.22 -10.88 20.77
CA PHE A 71 -10.52 -10.78 19.33
C PHE A 71 -9.34 -10.21 18.53
N ARG A 72 -8.34 -9.65 19.22
CA ARG A 72 -7.19 -8.98 18.60
C ARG A 72 -5.92 -9.77 18.76
N GLN A 73 -5.25 -9.96 17.64
CA GLN A 73 -3.84 -10.33 17.61
C GLN A 73 -3.04 -9.08 17.27
N ARG A 74 -2.22 -8.64 18.22
CA ARG A 74 -1.35 -7.48 18.03
C ARG A 74 -0.11 -7.90 17.22
N VAL A 75 0.10 -7.23 16.10
CA VAL A 75 1.17 -7.55 15.13
C VAL A 75 2.17 -6.40 15.10
N PRO A 76 3.47 -6.67 15.39
CA PRO A 76 4.51 -5.65 15.23
C PRO A 76 4.74 -5.36 13.74
N VAL A 77 4.72 -4.08 13.40
CA VAL A 77 5.00 -3.57 12.05
C VAL A 77 6.12 -2.56 12.10
N VAL A 78 6.90 -2.47 11.03
CA VAL A 78 7.94 -1.46 10.87
C VAL A 78 7.32 -0.23 10.21
N ARG A 79 7.40 0.90 10.90
CA ARG A 79 7.08 2.23 10.38
C ARG A 79 8.37 2.94 10.01
N LEU A 80 8.40 3.48 8.80
CA LEU A 80 9.52 4.30 8.33
C LEU A 80 9.19 5.77 8.57
N GLU A 81 10.11 6.50 9.20
CA GLU A 81 10.00 7.93 9.46
C GLU A 81 11.24 8.66 8.97
N LEU A 82 11.07 9.90 8.51
CA LEU A 82 12.19 10.76 8.19
C LEU A 82 12.72 11.39 9.48
N ALA A 83 13.98 11.12 9.83
CA ALA A 83 14.67 11.74 10.95
C ALA A 83 15.18 13.16 10.64
N GLY A 84 15.07 13.59 9.40
CA GLY A 84 15.47 14.91 8.95
C GLY A 84 14.96 15.20 7.55
N ARG A 85 15.25 16.40 7.04
CA ARG A 85 14.86 16.78 5.68
C ARG A 85 15.76 16.07 4.66
N PRO A 86 15.20 15.31 3.71
CA PRO A 86 15.98 14.75 2.62
C PRO A 86 16.66 15.86 1.81
N SER A 87 17.85 15.58 1.27
CA SER A 87 18.59 16.51 0.43
C SER A 87 18.99 15.89 -0.90
N LEU A 88 19.02 16.71 -1.95
CA LEU A 88 19.41 16.32 -3.30
C LEU A 88 20.32 17.40 -3.89
N LEU A 89 21.51 17.01 -4.33
CA LEU A 89 22.41 17.84 -5.13
C LEU A 89 22.53 17.22 -6.53
N VAL A 90 22.56 18.08 -7.55
CA VAL A 90 22.82 17.69 -8.95
C VAL A 90 24.08 18.41 -9.38
N ASN A 91 25.14 17.66 -9.71
CA ASN A 91 26.48 18.19 -10.00
C ASN A 91 26.94 19.18 -8.92
N GLY A 92 26.81 18.81 -7.65
CA GLY A 92 27.16 19.66 -6.50
C GLY A 92 26.18 20.80 -6.20
N THR A 93 25.21 21.09 -7.08
CA THR A 93 24.25 22.18 -6.87
C THR A 93 22.99 21.71 -6.12
N PRO A 94 22.64 22.31 -4.96
CA PRO A 94 21.44 21.94 -4.21
C PRO A 94 20.15 22.10 -5.02
N CYS A 95 19.28 21.09 -4.97
CA CYS A 95 17.96 21.10 -5.59
C CYS A 95 16.87 21.20 -4.52
N ARG A 96 16.22 22.36 -4.38
CA ARG A 96 15.19 22.59 -3.35
C ARG A 96 13.75 22.28 -3.80
N LYS A 97 13.49 22.14 -5.09
CA LYS A 97 12.15 22.01 -5.69
C LYS A 97 12.13 20.96 -6.80
N GLY A 98 10.93 20.47 -7.13
CA GLY A 98 10.71 19.60 -8.30
C GLY A 98 11.02 18.13 -8.07
N TRP A 99 11.05 17.69 -6.81
CA TRP A 99 11.18 16.29 -6.42
C TRP A 99 10.48 16.05 -5.08
N GLY A 100 10.17 14.78 -4.80
CA GLY A 100 9.68 14.27 -3.53
C GLY A 100 10.30 12.91 -3.25
N VAL A 101 10.46 12.57 -1.96
CA VAL A 101 10.92 11.24 -1.58
C VAL A 101 9.72 10.30 -1.55
N THR A 102 9.88 9.12 -2.14
CA THR A 102 8.95 8.02 -1.93
C THR A 102 9.69 6.93 -1.19
N VAL A 103 9.32 6.69 0.06
CA VAL A 103 9.94 5.65 0.87
C VAL A 103 9.31 4.30 0.49
N LEU A 104 9.70 3.78 -0.67
CA LEU A 104 9.48 2.39 -1.09
C LEU A 104 10.72 1.51 -0.84
N GLY A 105 11.87 2.14 -0.58
CA GLY A 105 13.14 1.47 -0.32
C GLY A 105 13.80 2.00 0.95
N SER A 106 15.10 1.74 1.09
CA SER A 106 15.87 2.19 2.25
C SER A 106 16.16 3.69 2.22
N GLY A 107 16.48 4.24 3.39
CA GLY A 107 17.21 5.50 3.48
C GLY A 107 18.70 5.33 3.19
N GLY A 108 19.46 6.40 3.44
CA GLY A 108 20.92 6.42 3.35
C GLY A 108 21.45 7.56 2.49
N GLU A 109 22.77 7.56 2.32
CA GLU A 109 23.48 8.51 1.46
C GLU A 109 23.99 7.81 0.21
N VAL A 110 23.78 8.45 -0.93
CA VAL A 110 24.21 7.94 -2.23
C VAL A 110 24.83 9.09 -3.02
N GLU A 111 26.02 8.86 -3.57
CA GLU A 111 26.63 9.77 -4.53
C GLU A 111 27.10 8.99 -5.76
N ALA A 112 26.42 9.17 -6.89
CA ALA A 112 26.72 8.40 -8.10
C ALA A 112 26.24 9.10 -9.38
N GLU A 113 26.77 8.65 -10.52
CA GLU A 113 26.28 9.03 -11.85
C GLU A 113 24.87 8.49 -12.11
N VAL A 114 24.11 9.21 -12.92
CA VAL A 114 22.77 8.79 -13.36
C VAL A 114 22.83 8.02 -14.68
N ALA A 115 22.12 6.89 -14.73
CA ALA A 115 21.81 6.15 -15.94
C ALA A 115 20.31 6.17 -16.20
N PHE A 116 19.89 6.52 -17.41
CA PHE A 116 18.49 6.47 -17.82
C PHE A 116 18.16 5.10 -18.40
N CYS A 117 17.09 4.47 -17.91
CA CYS A 117 16.66 3.13 -18.27
C CYS A 117 15.19 3.14 -18.72
N GLY A 118 14.85 3.93 -19.74
CA GLY A 118 13.50 3.92 -20.35
C GLY A 118 12.36 3.97 -19.34
N TYR A 119 11.53 2.92 -19.29
CA TYR A 119 10.46 2.75 -18.31
C TYR A 119 10.84 1.86 -17.11
N GLY A 120 12.10 1.43 -17.01
CA GLY A 120 12.63 0.60 -15.93
C GLY A 120 12.16 -0.85 -16.00
N ILE A 121 11.75 -1.32 -17.18
CA ILE A 121 11.18 -2.64 -17.39
C ILE A 121 12.25 -3.61 -17.87
N SER A 122 12.30 -4.80 -17.26
CA SER A 122 12.97 -5.96 -17.84
C SER A 122 11.94 -7.07 -18.03
N ALA A 123 11.59 -7.33 -19.28
CA ALA A 123 10.63 -8.36 -19.70
C ALA A 123 11.18 -9.11 -20.93
N PRO A 124 12.22 -9.95 -20.74
CA PRO A 124 12.84 -10.72 -21.84
C PRO A 124 11.82 -11.57 -22.61
N GLU A 125 10.77 -12.05 -21.95
CA GLU A 125 9.68 -12.82 -22.58
C GLU A 125 8.86 -12.00 -23.58
N LEU A 126 8.94 -10.67 -23.54
CA LEU A 126 8.35 -9.75 -24.50
C LEU A 126 9.38 -9.16 -25.46
N GLY A 127 10.64 -9.61 -25.40
CA GLY A 127 11.75 -9.01 -26.15
C GLY A 127 12.04 -7.56 -25.75
N TYR A 128 11.71 -7.15 -24.52
CA TYR A 128 11.85 -5.76 -24.07
C TYR A 128 12.66 -5.68 -22.77
N ASP A 129 13.82 -5.03 -22.81
CA ASP A 129 14.67 -4.84 -21.63
C ASP A 129 15.33 -3.45 -21.64
N ASP A 130 14.89 -2.58 -20.74
CA ASP A 130 15.44 -1.24 -20.56
C ASP A 130 16.87 -1.24 -20.00
N TYR A 131 17.35 -2.36 -19.47
CA TYR A 131 18.71 -2.49 -18.94
C TYR A 131 19.70 -3.05 -19.97
N ALA A 132 19.21 -3.54 -21.11
CA ALA A 132 20.05 -4.04 -22.19
C ALA A 132 20.99 -2.95 -22.72
N GLY A 133 22.29 -3.24 -22.74
CA GLY A 133 23.32 -2.34 -23.27
C GLY A 133 23.71 -1.18 -22.35
N VAL A 134 23.23 -1.12 -21.11
CA VAL A 134 23.60 -0.06 -20.15
C VAL A 134 24.03 -0.66 -18.81
N ASN A 135 25.28 -0.41 -18.41
CA ASN A 135 25.76 -0.79 -17.07
C ASN A 135 25.26 0.20 -16.01
N VAL A 136 24.42 -0.28 -15.09
CA VAL A 136 23.84 0.50 -13.99
C VAL A 136 24.41 0.14 -12.61
N LYS A 137 25.39 -0.78 -12.53
CA LYS A 137 25.99 -1.19 -11.26
C LYS A 137 26.64 0.01 -10.56
N GLY A 138 26.24 0.27 -9.32
CA GLY A 138 26.70 1.40 -8.52
C GLY A 138 26.20 2.76 -9.00
N LYS A 139 25.23 2.82 -9.92
CA LYS A 139 24.67 4.06 -10.47
C LYS A 139 23.29 4.35 -9.92
N VAL A 140 22.89 5.60 -10.05
CA VAL A 140 21.48 5.97 -9.85
C VAL A 140 20.72 5.69 -11.14
N VAL A 141 19.71 4.83 -11.07
CA VAL A 141 18.84 4.55 -12.22
C VAL A 141 17.72 5.57 -12.27
N MET A 142 17.51 6.22 -13.41
CA MET A 142 16.34 7.04 -13.69
C MET A 142 15.44 6.35 -14.71
N PHE A 143 14.14 6.26 -14.43
CA PHE A 143 13.16 5.75 -15.41
C PHE A 143 11.86 6.55 -15.41
N LEU A 144 11.10 6.42 -16.50
CA LEU A 144 9.78 7.02 -16.68
C LEU A 144 8.71 6.19 -15.97
N ARG A 145 7.76 6.85 -15.29
CA ARG A 145 6.57 6.18 -14.75
C ARG A 145 5.65 5.71 -15.89
N GLY A 146 5.00 4.56 -15.70
CA GLY A 146 4.11 3.95 -16.69
C GLY A 146 4.82 2.90 -17.53
N ALA A 147 4.43 2.74 -18.79
CA ALA A 147 5.05 1.82 -19.74
C ALA A 147 4.88 2.31 -21.18
N PRO A 148 5.62 1.73 -22.15
CA PRO A 148 5.42 2.02 -23.56
C PRO A 148 3.95 1.81 -24.00
N ARG A 149 3.42 2.79 -24.73
CA ARG A 149 2.04 2.82 -25.25
C ARG A 149 0.97 2.67 -24.16
N TRP A 150 1.24 3.16 -22.95
CA TRP A 150 0.31 3.12 -21.82
C TRP A 150 -1.12 3.55 -22.20
N GLY A 151 -2.12 2.80 -21.75
CA GLY A 151 -3.54 3.07 -22.03
C GLY A 151 -4.00 2.72 -23.45
N SER A 152 -3.09 2.33 -24.34
CA SER A 152 -3.43 1.85 -25.68
C SER A 152 -3.65 0.34 -25.68
N LYS A 153 -4.62 -0.15 -26.46
CA LYS A 153 -4.77 -1.58 -26.78
C LYS A 153 -3.52 -2.19 -27.45
N LYS A 154 -2.63 -1.35 -27.99
CA LYS A 154 -1.37 -1.76 -28.66
C LYS A 154 -0.17 -1.89 -27.69
N THR A 155 -0.37 -1.78 -26.37
CA THR A 155 0.72 -2.00 -25.41
C THR A 155 0.98 -3.50 -25.20
N PRO A 156 2.24 -3.97 -25.16
CA PRO A 156 2.55 -5.37 -24.87
C PRO A 156 2.42 -5.72 -23.37
N PHE A 157 2.24 -4.74 -22.49
CA PHE A 157 2.18 -4.92 -21.04
C PHE A 157 0.75 -5.13 -20.52
N GLN A 158 0.07 -6.15 -21.03
CA GLN A 158 -1.30 -6.52 -20.66
C GLN A 158 -1.37 -7.96 -20.11
N GLY A 159 -2.53 -8.36 -19.57
CA GLY A 159 -2.74 -9.71 -19.05
C GLY A 159 -1.70 -10.08 -17.98
N ARG A 160 -0.99 -11.20 -18.17
CA ARG A 160 0.05 -11.67 -17.24
C ARG A 160 1.27 -10.73 -17.15
N SER A 161 1.47 -9.85 -18.13
CA SER A 161 2.59 -8.91 -18.19
C SER A 161 2.38 -7.64 -17.37
N VAL A 162 1.19 -7.45 -16.78
CA VAL A 162 0.92 -6.28 -15.92
C VAL A 162 1.80 -6.23 -14.67
N LYS A 163 2.37 -7.38 -14.26
CA LYS A 163 3.36 -7.46 -13.17
C LYS A 163 4.53 -6.48 -13.37
N HIS A 164 4.96 -6.30 -14.62
CA HIS A 164 6.06 -5.41 -15.02
C HIS A 164 5.73 -3.92 -14.87
N LEU A 165 4.46 -3.59 -14.63
CA LEU A 165 3.98 -2.22 -14.44
C LEU A 165 4.07 -1.77 -12.99
N SER A 166 4.24 -2.72 -12.05
CA SER A 166 4.38 -2.41 -10.63
C SER A 166 5.62 -1.58 -10.36
N LEU A 167 5.47 -0.50 -9.56
CA LEU A 167 6.61 0.32 -9.15
C LEU A 167 7.60 -0.47 -8.28
N SER A 168 7.11 -1.33 -7.37
CA SER A 168 7.98 -2.15 -6.52
C SER A 168 8.80 -3.13 -7.35
N GLU A 169 8.20 -3.72 -8.39
CA GLU A 169 8.91 -4.63 -9.30
C GLU A 169 10.01 -3.90 -10.07
N LYS A 170 9.72 -2.72 -10.64
CA LYS A 170 10.73 -1.92 -11.36
C LYS A 170 11.90 -1.49 -10.48
N VAL A 171 11.61 -1.11 -9.23
CA VAL A 171 12.66 -0.77 -8.25
C VAL A 171 13.47 -2.00 -7.87
N SER A 172 12.83 -3.16 -7.70
CA SER A 172 13.50 -4.45 -7.46
C SER A 172 14.41 -4.84 -8.62
N VAL A 173 13.93 -4.72 -9.86
CA VAL A 173 14.74 -4.94 -11.08
C VAL A 173 15.96 -4.01 -11.09
N ALA A 174 15.77 -2.70 -10.88
CA ALA A 174 16.90 -1.76 -10.79
C ALA A 174 17.93 -2.19 -9.74
N GLY A 175 17.47 -2.59 -8.54
CA GLY A 175 18.31 -3.10 -7.46
C GLY A 175 19.07 -4.38 -7.84
N LYS A 176 18.41 -5.34 -8.50
CA LYS A 176 19.02 -6.58 -9.00
C LYS A 176 20.11 -6.32 -10.05
N HIS A 177 19.96 -5.28 -10.87
CA HIS A 177 21.00 -4.81 -11.79
C HIS A 177 22.10 -3.96 -11.11
N GLY A 178 22.02 -3.76 -9.79
CA GLY A 178 23.04 -3.09 -8.99
C GLY A 178 22.87 -1.58 -8.84
N ALA A 179 21.68 -1.03 -9.12
CA ALA A 179 21.40 0.38 -8.88
C ALA A 179 21.54 0.73 -7.38
N CYS A 180 22.21 1.85 -7.07
CA CYS A 180 22.37 2.33 -5.70
C CYS A 180 21.28 3.31 -5.25
N ALA A 181 20.54 3.90 -6.18
CA ALA A 181 19.32 4.69 -5.95
C ALA A 181 18.44 4.65 -7.21
N VAL A 182 17.16 5.04 -7.08
CA VAL A 182 16.21 5.13 -8.19
C VAL A 182 15.52 6.50 -8.22
N LEU A 183 15.50 7.13 -9.40
CA LEU A 183 14.72 8.32 -9.71
C LEU A 183 13.57 7.97 -10.68
N ILE A 184 12.35 8.26 -10.28
CA ILE A 184 11.16 7.98 -11.10
C ILE A 184 10.59 9.29 -11.61
N VAL A 185 10.57 9.47 -12.93
CA VAL A 185 9.97 10.65 -13.55
C VAL A 185 8.44 10.50 -13.54
N SER A 186 7.76 11.35 -12.77
CA SER A 186 6.29 11.39 -12.66
C SER A 186 5.71 12.66 -13.32
N GLY A 187 4.45 12.62 -13.74
CA GLY A 187 3.75 13.80 -14.30
C GLY A 187 3.95 14.05 -15.80
N LEU A 188 4.12 13.00 -16.62
CA LEU A 188 4.19 13.11 -18.09
C LEU A 188 2.87 12.80 -18.81
N LYS A 189 2.19 11.70 -18.43
CA LYS A 189 0.90 11.27 -19.01
C LYS A 189 -0.08 10.74 -17.94
N ARG A 190 0.45 10.30 -16.81
CA ARG A 190 -0.33 9.92 -15.62
C ARG A 190 -0.43 11.17 -14.75
N ASP A 191 -1.63 11.56 -14.36
CA ASP A 191 -1.97 12.73 -13.52
C ASP A 191 -1.37 12.71 -12.10
N ASP A 192 -0.42 11.82 -11.85
CA ASP A 192 0.37 11.79 -10.64
C ASP A 192 1.30 13.01 -10.64
N LYS A 193 0.75 14.16 -10.21
CA LYS A 193 1.53 15.31 -9.74
C LYS A 193 2.67 14.78 -8.88
N VAL A 194 3.85 15.39 -8.99
CA VAL A 194 4.94 15.08 -8.06
C VAL A 194 4.42 15.39 -6.66
N ALA A 195 4.02 14.34 -5.95
CA ALA A 195 3.49 14.47 -4.61
C ALA A 195 4.62 14.90 -3.68
N SER A 196 4.24 15.61 -2.62
CA SER A 196 5.02 15.70 -1.40
C SER A 196 5.41 14.30 -0.92
N VAL A 197 6.43 14.25 -0.05
CA VAL A 197 7.01 13.01 0.50
C VAL A 197 5.94 11.94 0.75
N HIS A 198 6.12 10.77 0.15
CA HIS A 198 5.24 9.63 0.28
C HIS A 198 5.93 8.54 1.09
N LEU A 199 5.50 8.34 2.33
CA LEU A 199 5.96 7.21 3.13
C LEU A 199 5.12 5.97 2.78
N ALA A 200 5.76 4.82 2.55
CA ALA A 200 5.02 3.56 2.50
C ALA A 200 4.29 3.34 3.83
N PRO A 201 3.09 2.71 3.79
CA PRO A 201 2.40 2.32 5.02
C PRO A 201 3.28 1.37 5.85
N PRO A 202 3.15 1.37 7.19
CA PRO A 202 3.83 0.40 8.03
C PRO A 202 3.54 -1.04 7.58
N ALA A 203 4.55 -1.90 7.61
CA ALA A 203 4.42 -3.28 7.15
C ALA A 203 5.10 -4.26 8.10
N VAL A 204 4.60 -5.50 8.14
CA VAL A 204 5.28 -6.59 8.87
C VAL A 204 6.64 -6.83 8.25
N ARG A 205 7.68 -6.88 9.09
CA ARG A 205 9.05 -7.13 8.63
C ARG A 205 9.13 -8.56 8.09
N ARG A 206 9.28 -8.72 6.78
CA ARG A 206 9.64 -10.02 6.19
C ARG A 206 11.13 -10.25 6.43
N SER A 207 11.47 -11.37 7.07
CA SER A 207 12.83 -11.79 7.45
C SER A 207 13.81 -11.91 6.26
N HIS A 208 13.32 -11.85 5.03
CA HIS A 208 14.09 -11.80 3.78
C HIS A 208 13.38 -10.77 2.88
N SER A 209 14.00 -9.75 2.28
CA SER A 209 15.01 -9.84 1.22
C SER A 209 15.24 -8.43 0.65
N SER A 210 16.50 -8.12 0.28
CA SER A 210 17.00 -6.90 -0.38
C SER A 210 16.42 -5.55 0.07
N LYS A 211 17.22 -4.74 0.78
CA LYS A 211 16.94 -3.30 0.92
C LYS A 211 16.82 -2.71 -0.49
N LEU A 212 15.59 -2.45 -0.93
CA LEU A 212 15.35 -1.77 -2.19
C LEU A 212 16.12 -0.43 -2.15
N PRO A 213 16.75 -0.02 -3.26
CA PRO A 213 17.49 1.24 -3.29
C PRO A 213 16.58 2.43 -2.92
N PRO A 214 17.12 3.52 -2.35
CA PRO A 214 16.35 4.74 -2.09
C PRO A 214 15.63 5.23 -3.35
N VAL A 215 14.36 5.63 -3.22
CA VAL A 215 13.50 6.03 -4.35
C VAL A 215 13.03 7.48 -4.24
N LEU A 216 13.26 8.27 -5.28
CA LEU A 216 12.74 9.64 -5.40
C LEU A 216 11.82 9.76 -6.60
N LEU A 217 10.70 10.46 -6.43
CA LEU A 217 9.91 10.96 -7.55
C LEU A 217 10.46 12.32 -7.98
N VAL A 218 10.76 12.47 -9.27
CA VAL A 218 11.29 13.71 -9.84
C VAL A 218 10.32 14.27 -10.89
N SER A 219 10.24 15.59 -10.94
CA SER A 219 9.45 16.30 -11.96
C SER A 219 10.10 16.16 -13.35
N PRO A 220 9.31 16.30 -14.44
CA PRO A 220 9.86 16.29 -15.79
C PRO A 220 10.90 17.40 -16.01
N LYS A 221 10.72 18.55 -15.35
CA LYS A 221 11.66 19.68 -15.40
C LYS A 221 13.01 19.32 -14.77
N LEU A 222 13.00 18.69 -13.58
CA LEU A 222 14.23 18.24 -12.94
C LEU A 222 14.89 17.10 -13.71
N ALA A 223 14.10 16.13 -14.20
CA ALA A 223 14.60 15.05 -15.04
C ALA A 223 15.25 15.59 -16.32
N ARG A 224 14.66 16.59 -16.99
CA ARG A 224 15.28 17.27 -18.14
C ARG A 224 16.65 17.86 -17.80
N ARG A 225 16.77 18.50 -16.63
CA ARG A 225 18.05 19.05 -16.15
C ARG A 225 19.11 17.96 -15.92
N ILE A 226 18.71 16.80 -15.41
CA ILE A 226 19.62 15.68 -15.13
C ILE A 226 20.02 14.95 -16.43
N LEU A 227 19.06 14.72 -17.33
CA LEU A 227 19.24 13.91 -18.54
C LEU A 227 19.81 14.70 -19.72
N GLY A 228 19.71 16.03 -19.71
CA GLY A 228 19.99 16.87 -20.87
C GLY A 228 18.99 16.70 -22.04
N LYS A 229 17.94 15.90 -21.86
CA LYS A 229 16.90 15.58 -22.85
C LYS A 229 15.52 15.69 -22.19
N ALA A 230 14.50 16.11 -22.95
CA ALA A 230 13.16 16.19 -22.38
C ALA A 230 12.58 14.77 -22.19
N PRO A 231 12.11 14.41 -20.98
CA PRO A 231 11.55 13.08 -20.73
C PRO A 231 10.34 12.74 -21.62
N ALA A 232 9.55 13.75 -22.01
CA ALA A 232 8.43 13.57 -22.94
C ALA A 232 8.89 13.12 -24.34
N ASP A 233 10.04 13.60 -24.80
CA ASP A 233 10.59 13.23 -26.11
C ASP A 233 11.12 11.79 -26.09
N LEU A 234 11.77 11.41 -24.98
CA LEU A 234 12.20 10.03 -24.72
C LEU A 234 10.99 9.09 -24.70
N ALA A 235 9.92 9.47 -24.00
CA ALA A 235 8.66 8.70 -23.96
C ALA A 235 8.07 8.52 -25.37
N ARG A 236 7.95 9.59 -26.16
CA ARG A 236 7.44 9.51 -27.54
C ARG A 236 8.28 8.60 -28.41
N LYS A 237 9.61 8.66 -28.31
CA LYS A 237 10.51 7.79 -29.07
C LYS A 237 10.33 6.31 -28.72
N ILE A 238 10.20 6.00 -27.43
CA ILE A 238 9.95 4.64 -26.94
C ILE A 238 8.56 4.17 -27.40
N ASP A 239 7.53 5.01 -27.28
CA ASP A 239 6.17 4.68 -27.71
C ASP A 239 6.09 4.39 -29.22
N ALA A 240 6.80 5.17 -30.04
CA ALA A 240 6.84 4.99 -31.48
C ALA A 240 7.51 3.67 -31.88
N THR A 241 8.67 3.36 -31.29
CA THR A 241 9.53 2.26 -31.71
C THR A 241 9.28 0.94 -30.96
N LEU A 242 8.67 0.99 -29.77
CA LEU A 242 8.67 -0.11 -28.78
C LEU A 242 10.06 -0.66 -28.48
N LYS A 243 11.10 0.15 -28.60
CA LYS A 243 12.48 -0.23 -28.24
C LYS A 243 12.98 0.56 -27.04
N PRO A 244 13.82 -0.05 -26.18
CA PRO A 244 14.54 0.66 -25.14
C PRO A 244 15.30 1.88 -25.68
N CYS A 245 15.34 2.95 -24.90
CA CYS A 245 16.11 4.17 -25.22
C CYS A 245 16.96 4.58 -24.02
N SER A 246 17.76 3.64 -23.54
CA SER A 246 18.56 3.76 -22.32
C SER A 246 19.95 4.31 -22.61
N PHE A 247 20.50 5.10 -21.69
CA PHE A 247 21.82 5.74 -21.85
C PHE A 247 22.41 6.18 -20.51
N ARG A 248 23.75 6.34 -20.47
CA ARG A 248 24.44 6.95 -19.33
C ARG A 248 24.48 8.46 -19.47
N THR A 249 24.49 9.15 -18.34
CA THR A 249 24.75 10.59 -18.27
C THR A 249 26.09 10.85 -17.58
N ALA A 250 26.67 12.04 -17.78
CA ALA A 250 27.77 12.54 -16.95
C ALA A 250 27.27 13.20 -15.65
N THR A 251 25.95 13.32 -15.48
CA THR A 251 25.35 13.97 -14.32
C THR A 251 25.51 13.09 -13.09
N ARG A 252 26.13 13.66 -12.06
CA ARG A 252 26.27 13.06 -10.74
C ARG A 252 25.22 13.63 -9.80
N ILE A 253 24.61 12.78 -9.00
CA ILE A 253 23.70 13.21 -7.94
C ILE A 253 24.23 12.78 -6.58
N LYS A 254 24.03 13.63 -5.58
CA LYS A 254 24.20 13.30 -4.16
C LYS A 254 22.85 13.36 -3.49
N LEU A 255 22.42 12.25 -2.91
CA LEU A 255 21.15 12.05 -2.23
C LEU A 255 21.42 11.70 -0.77
N SER A 256 20.71 12.35 0.15
CA SER A 256 20.64 11.94 1.56
C SER A 256 19.18 11.80 1.96
N VAL A 257 18.78 10.59 2.39
CA VAL A 257 17.46 10.27 2.91
C VAL A 257 17.62 9.75 4.34
N PRO A 258 17.56 10.62 5.36
CA PRO A 258 17.69 10.23 6.75
C PRO A 258 16.42 9.51 7.19
N LEU A 259 16.40 8.18 7.07
CA LEU A 259 15.27 7.33 7.39
C LEU A 259 15.56 6.53 8.65
N VAL A 260 14.60 6.51 9.57
CA VAL A 260 14.63 5.67 10.78
C VAL A 260 13.46 4.71 10.77
N GLU A 261 13.73 3.50 11.28
CA GLU A 261 12.73 2.49 11.51
C GLU A 261 12.21 2.62 12.94
N LYS A 262 10.89 2.62 13.10
CA LYS A 262 10.21 2.52 14.39
C LYS A 262 9.30 1.30 14.38
N THR A 263 9.26 0.57 15.49
CA THR A 263 8.24 -0.45 15.69
C THR A 263 6.91 0.25 16.02
N ALA A 264 5.88 -0.08 15.24
CA ALA A 264 4.50 0.25 15.52
C ALA A 264 3.69 -1.05 15.60
N TYR A 265 2.40 -0.96 15.92
CA TYR A 265 1.54 -2.13 16.08
C TYR A 265 0.25 -1.97 15.29
N ALA A 266 -0.11 -3.00 14.54
CA ALA A 266 -1.42 -3.16 13.92
C ALA A 266 -2.15 -4.32 14.59
N ASP A 267 -3.46 -4.39 14.43
CA ASP A 267 -4.28 -5.49 14.98
C ASP A 267 -4.84 -6.32 13.84
N ASN A 268 -4.61 -7.64 13.86
CA ASN A 268 -5.52 -8.57 13.21
C ASN A 268 -6.74 -8.75 14.10
N ILE A 269 -7.93 -8.88 13.52
CA ILE A 269 -9.19 -9.05 14.25
C ILE A 269 -9.84 -10.33 13.77
N ALA A 270 -10.15 -11.24 14.70
CA ALA A 270 -10.82 -12.49 14.39
C ALA A 270 -11.74 -12.90 15.53
N GLY A 271 -12.92 -13.40 15.14
CA GLY A 271 -13.85 -14.10 16.02
C GLY A 271 -14.14 -15.48 15.45
N ILE A 272 -14.59 -16.40 16.31
CA ILE A 272 -14.92 -17.77 15.97
C ILE A 272 -16.40 -18.00 16.26
N LEU A 273 -17.11 -18.55 15.27
CA LEU A 273 -18.38 -19.22 15.44
C LEU A 273 -18.10 -20.71 15.47
N GLU A 274 -18.38 -21.37 16.59
CA GLU A 274 -18.18 -22.81 16.72
C GLU A 274 -19.30 -23.58 16.01
N GLY A 275 -18.92 -24.52 15.14
CA GLY A 275 -19.86 -25.46 14.56
C GLY A 275 -20.42 -26.43 15.60
N THR A 276 -21.60 -26.98 15.32
CA THR A 276 -22.30 -27.93 16.20
C THR A 276 -21.92 -29.39 15.95
N ASP A 277 -21.32 -29.70 14.80
CA ASP A 277 -20.86 -31.03 14.45
C ASP A 277 -19.57 -31.39 15.21
N ASN A 278 -19.65 -32.43 16.04
CA ASN A 278 -18.53 -32.90 16.84
C ASN A 278 -17.40 -33.54 16.00
N ASP A 279 -17.72 -34.13 14.86
CA ASP A 279 -16.76 -34.82 14.00
C ASP A 279 -15.91 -33.83 13.21
N LEU A 280 -16.42 -32.61 13.01
CA LEU A 280 -15.73 -31.52 12.32
C LEU A 280 -15.01 -30.55 13.26
N LYS A 281 -14.97 -30.84 14.57
CA LYS A 281 -14.22 -30.01 15.53
C LYS A 281 -12.75 -29.86 15.11
N GLY A 282 -12.23 -28.64 15.20
CA GLY A 282 -10.87 -28.32 14.78
C GLY A 282 -10.69 -28.13 13.26
N ARG A 283 -11.76 -28.21 12.47
CA ARG A 283 -11.79 -27.75 11.07
C ARG A 283 -12.31 -26.32 11.02
N TYR A 284 -11.68 -25.48 10.20
CA TYR A 284 -12.00 -24.07 10.12
C TYR A 284 -12.23 -23.65 8.67
N ILE A 285 -13.26 -22.83 8.47
CA ILE A 285 -13.41 -22.01 7.27
C ILE A 285 -13.04 -20.59 7.68
N VAL A 286 -12.06 -20.00 7.00
CA VAL A 286 -11.62 -18.63 7.27
C VAL A 286 -12.17 -17.72 6.18
N VAL A 287 -13.05 -16.81 6.57
CA VAL A 287 -13.53 -15.72 5.72
C VAL A 287 -12.93 -14.42 6.25
N GLY A 288 -12.31 -13.63 5.37
CA GLY A 288 -11.59 -12.45 5.80
C GLY A 288 -11.59 -11.33 4.78
N ALA A 289 -11.41 -10.12 5.28
CA ALA A 289 -11.16 -8.91 4.53
C ALA A 289 -10.12 -8.08 5.30
N HIS A 290 -9.34 -7.25 4.60
CA HIS A 290 -8.50 -6.28 5.27
C HIS A 290 -9.32 -5.00 5.52
N TYR A 291 -9.11 -4.37 6.68
CA TYR A 291 -9.90 -3.20 7.10
C TYR A 291 -9.09 -1.90 7.06
N ASP A 292 -7.77 -1.99 7.01
CA ASP A 292 -6.87 -0.85 6.92
C ASP A 292 -6.85 -0.27 5.51
N HIS A 293 -6.61 1.04 5.42
CA HIS A 293 -6.51 1.76 4.16
C HIS A 293 -5.35 2.78 4.20
N LEU A 294 -5.35 3.75 3.30
CA LEU A 294 -4.21 4.66 3.09
C LEU A 294 -4.02 5.70 4.21
N GLY A 295 -5.00 5.90 5.08
CA GLY A 295 -4.97 6.90 6.16
C GLY A 295 -5.09 8.35 5.67
N ARG A 296 -4.52 9.29 6.43
CA ARG A 296 -4.34 10.69 6.02
C ARG A 296 -3.05 10.86 5.24
N ARG A 297 -3.11 11.44 4.03
CA ARG A 297 -1.93 11.79 3.23
C ARG A 297 -2.08 13.19 2.63
N GLY A 298 -1.05 14.03 2.78
CA GLY A 298 -1.05 15.38 2.21
C GLY A 298 -2.25 16.24 2.63
N GLY A 299 -2.70 16.10 3.88
CA GLY A 299 -3.86 16.83 4.43
C GLY A 299 -5.22 16.27 4.02
N LYS A 300 -5.28 15.22 3.20
CA LYS A 300 -6.53 14.57 2.77
C LYS A 300 -6.73 13.22 3.46
N ILE A 301 -7.97 12.89 3.79
CA ILE A 301 -8.36 11.56 4.27
C ILE A 301 -8.69 10.69 3.05
N PHE A 302 -8.14 9.47 3.03
CA PHE A 302 -8.51 8.45 2.07
C PHE A 302 -9.50 7.50 2.75
N TYR A 303 -10.77 7.54 2.36
CA TYR A 303 -11.84 6.89 3.12
C TYR A 303 -11.96 5.37 2.90
N GLY A 304 -11.53 4.84 1.75
CA GLY A 304 -11.46 3.40 1.49
C GLY A 304 -12.80 2.67 1.60
N ALA A 305 -13.90 3.31 1.20
CA ALA A 305 -15.23 2.72 1.24
C ALA A 305 -15.29 1.46 0.36
N ASP A 306 -14.92 1.61 -0.91
CA ASP A 306 -14.99 0.54 -1.92
C ASP A 306 -13.85 -0.48 -1.81
N ASP A 307 -12.64 -0.02 -1.49
CA ASP A 307 -11.42 -0.84 -1.49
C ASP A 307 -11.37 -1.87 -0.35
N ASN A 308 -11.80 -1.50 0.87
CA ASN A 308 -11.57 -2.34 2.07
C ASN A 308 -12.75 -2.34 3.05
N ALA A 309 -13.42 -1.20 3.25
CA ALA A 309 -14.53 -1.14 4.20
C ALA A 309 -15.71 -2.00 3.73
N SER A 310 -16.05 -1.97 2.43
CA SER A 310 -17.08 -2.80 1.81
C SER A 310 -16.90 -4.29 2.15
N GLY A 311 -15.72 -4.86 1.89
CA GLY A 311 -15.41 -6.25 2.21
C GLY A 311 -15.44 -6.54 3.71
N THR A 312 -14.95 -5.61 4.54
CA THR A 312 -15.02 -5.74 6.01
C THR A 312 -16.46 -5.78 6.52
N VAL A 313 -17.33 -4.93 5.98
CA VAL A 313 -18.76 -4.91 6.29
C VAL A 313 -19.43 -6.19 5.83
N CYS A 314 -19.05 -6.76 4.69
CA CYS A 314 -19.55 -8.08 4.26
C CYS A 314 -19.19 -9.19 5.25
N VAL A 315 -17.96 -9.20 5.78
CA VAL A 315 -17.53 -10.16 6.81
C VAL A 315 -18.34 -9.99 8.10
N MET A 316 -18.56 -8.74 8.52
CA MET A 316 -19.40 -8.44 9.68
C MET A 316 -20.85 -8.91 9.47
N ALA A 317 -21.45 -8.60 8.31
CA ALA A 317 -22.80 -9.04 7.95
C ALA A 317 -22.92 -10.56 7.98
N LEU A 318 -21.95 -11.27 7.39
CA LEU A 318 -21.92 -12.73 7.40
C LEU A 318 -21.88 -13.29 8.83
N ALA A 319 -21.09 -12.70 9.73
CA ALA A 319 -21.03 -13.11 11.12
C ALA A 319 -22.40 -12.99 11.82
N HIS A 320 -23.11 -11.88 11.59
CA HIS A 320 -24.45 -11.68 12.17
C HIS A 320 -25.50 -12.65 11.58
N LEU A 321 -25.42 -12.93 10.27
CA LEU A 321 -26.34 -13.86 9.61
C LEU A 321 -26.13 -15.31 10.09
N LEU A 322 -24.88 -15.77 10.17
CA LEU A 322 -24.57 -17.15 10.55
C LEU A 322 -24.83 -17.48 12.02
N HIS A 323 -24.88 -16.50 12.91
CA HIS A 323 -25.21 -16.72 14.32
C HIS A 323 -26.72 -16.70 14.60
N SER A 324 -27.53 -16.18 13.67
CA SER A 324 -28.98 -16.01 13.86
C SER A 324 -29.79 -17.27 13.55
N ASP A 325 -29.14 -18.34 13.08
CA ASP A 325 -29.68 -19.68 12.83
C ASP A 325 -29.20 -20.69 13.90
#